data_AF-I0GV88-F1
#
_entry.id   AF-I0GV88-F1
#
_cell.length_a   1.000
_cell.length_b   1.000
_cell.length_c   1.000
_cell.angle_alpha   90.00
_cell.angle_beta   90.00
_cell.angle_gamma   90.00
#
_symmetry.space_group_name_H-M   'P 1'
#
loop_
_entity.id
_entity.type
_entity.pdbx_description
1 polymer ?
#
loop_
_entity_poly.entity_id
_entity_poly.type
_entity_poly.pdbx_seq_one_letter_code
_entity_poly.pdbx_strand_id
1 'polypeptide(L)'
;MAGQSKIDKLGLGAKVLALRQDLTCEEIADEINNRYLPAGAEPVNKMTISRYCTSHGMTDMNRNDISKSVTNFDALGEACKVRDRLVKRTNKMERFLDEIKEDEEKLSEYASINNAYLNCLRQLNDLNESVSKIQKEQLGMSKVRQVLGVVLTTLNKYPSVRAEIFEQLRNSEVYETIRAI
;
A
#
# COMPACT_ATOMS: atom_id res chain seq x y z
N MET A 1 -48.48 -24.66 -0.67
CA MET A 1 -48.55 -25.31 0.66
C MET A 1 -47.86 -24.39 1.66
N ALA A 2 -48.61 -23.70 2.52
CA ALA A 2 -48.04 -22.81 3.53
C ALA A 2 -47.31 -23.67 4.58
N GLY A 3 -46.00 -23.45 4.75
CA GLY A 3 -45.23 -24.17 5.77
C GLY A 3 -45.81 -23.91 7.16
N GLN A 4 -45.98 -24.97 7.95
CA GLN A 4 -46.40 -24.86 9.36
C GLN A 4 -45.48 -23.89 10.10
N SER A 5 -46.07 -22.87 10.72
CA SER A 5 -45.31 -21.87 11.46
C SER A 5 -44.66 -22.48 12.70
N LYS A 6 -43.58 -21.87 13.22
CA LYS A 6 -42.91 -22.31 14.46
C LYS A 6 -43.91 -22.39 15.64
N ILE A 7 -44.91 -21.50 15.64
CA ILE A 7 -45.96 -21.45 16.67
C ILE A 7 -46.94 -22.63 16.56
N ASP A 8 -47.30 -23.04 15.34
CA ASP A 8 -48.17 -24.20 15.12
C ASP A 8 -47.47 -25.51 15.51
N LYS A 9 -46.17 -25.62 15.22
CA LYS A 9 -45.35 -26.78 15.61
C LYS A 9 -45.23 -26.94 17.13
N LEU A 10 -45.33 -25.85 17.87
CA LEU A 10 -45.34 -25.84 19.33
C LEU A 10 -46.75 -26.07 19.93
N GLY A 11 -47.79 -26.16 19.10
CA GLY A 11 -49.18 -26.29 19.56
C GLY A 11 -49.72 -25.04 20.28
N LEU A 12 -49.07 -23.89 20.10
CA LEU A 12 -49.39 -22.65 20.82
C LEU A 12 -50.28 -21.68 20.04
N GLY A 13 -50.64 -22.02 18.80
CA GLY A 13 -51.35 -21.14 17.87
C GLY A 13 -52.61 -20.47 18.45
N ALA A 14 -53.52 -21.26 19.00
CA ALA A 14 -54.76 -20.74 19.59
C ALA A 14 -54.50 -19.80 20.78
N LYS A 15 -53.46 -20.06 21.59
CA LYS A 15 -53.08 -19.21 22.71
C LYS A 15 -52.48 -17.89 22.25
N VAL A 16 -51.63 -17.92 21.23
CA VAL A 16 -51.03 -16.69 20.65
C VAL A 16 -52.11 -15.76 20.11
N LEU A 17 -53.11 -16.30 19.42
CA LEU A 17 -54.21 -15.51 18.88
C LEU A 17 -55.14 -14.97 19.98
N ALA A 18 -55.40 -15.74 21.04
CA ALA A 18 -56.17 -15.26 22.18
C ALA A 18 -55.44 -14.14 22.94
N LEU A 19 -54.16 -14.33 23.27
CA LEU A 19 -53.35 -13.33 23.97
C LEU A 19 -53.17 -12.06 23.14
N ARG A 20 -53.22 -12.12 21.81
CA ARG A 20 -53.10 -10.95 20.94
C ARG A 20 -54.23 -9.94 21.08
N GLN A 21 -55.37 -10.34 21.66
CA GLN A 21 -56.47 -9.41 21.95
C GLN A 21 -56.07 -8.38 23.01
N ASP A 22 -55.22 -8.78 23.98
CA ASP A 22 -54.92 -7.97 25.17
C ASP A 22 -53.43 -7.58 25.29
N LEU A 23 -52.53 -8.32 24.65
CA LEU A 23 -51.08 -8.17 24.80
C LEU A 23 -50.39 -7.79 23.48
N THR A 24 -49.25 -7.11 23.60
CA THR A 24 -48.36 -6.83 22.47
C THR A 24 -47.59 -8.06 22.03
N CYS A 25 -47.08 -8.07 20.79
CA CYS A 25 -46.29 -9.20 20.28
C CYS A 25 -45.01 -9.50 21.11
N GLU A 26 -44.55 -8.53 21.89
CA GLU A 26 -43.38 -8.65 22.77
C GLU A 26 -43.76 -9.33 24.09
N GLU A 27 -44.81 -8.83 24.74
CA GLU A 27 -45.37 -9.44 25.96
C GLU A 27 -45.85 -10.87 25.73
N ILE A 28 -46.43 -11.16 24.56
CA ILE A 28 -46.81 -12.52 24.17
C ILE A 28 -45.59 -13.43 24.04
N ALA A 29 -44.48 -12.91 23.47
CA ALA A 29 -43.25 -13.68 23.33
C ALA A 29 -42.67 -14.03 24.71
N ASP A 30 -42.67 -13.06 25.63
CA ASP A 30 -42.21 -13.26 27.00
C ASP A 30 -43.11 -14.23 27.77
N GLU A 31 -44.43 -14.08 27.68
CA GLU A 31 -45.41 -14.95 28.32
C GLU A 31 -45.28 -16.41 27.81
N ILE A 32 -45.08 -16.58 26.51
CA ILE A 32 -44.85 -17.90 25.91
C ILE A 32 -43.53 -18.49 26.39
N ASN A 33 -42.44 -17.74 26.34
CA ASN A 33 -41.12 -18.23 26.77
C ASN A 33 -41.10 -18.61 28.24
N ASN A 34 -41.83 -17.87 29.08
CA ASN A 34 -41.82 -18.07 30.53
C ASN A 34 -42.77 -19.17 31.00
N ARG A 35 -43.92 -19.36 30.35
CA ARG A 35 -45.00 -20.23 30.88
C ARG A 35 -45.41 -21.38 29.98
N TYR A 36 -45.16 -21.29 28.67
CA TYR A 36 -45.75 -22.21 27.69
C TYR A 36 -44.73 -22.88 26.78
N LEU A 37 -43.45 -22.48 26.86
CA LEU A 37 -42.38 -23.05 26.06
C LEU A 37 -41.99 -24.43 26.61
N PRO A 38 -42.02 -25.50 25.79
CA PRO A 38 -41.56 -26.81 26.22
C PRO A 38 -40.05 -26.80 26.52
N ALA A 39 -39.64 -27.53 27.55
CA ALA A 39 -38.24 -27.58 27.99
C ALA A 39 -37.30 -27.99 26.84
N GLY A 40 -36.30 -27.16 26.56
CA GLY A 40 -35.31 -27.38 25.49
C GLY A 40 -35.68 -26.78 24.12
N ALA A 41 -36.85 -26.14 23.97
CA ALA A 41 -37.17 -25.42 22.74
C ALA A 41 -36.50 -24.05 22.67
N GLU A 42 -36.15 -23.62 21.45
CA GLU A 42 -35.61 -22.29 21.22
C GLU A 42 -36.63 -21.20 21.60
N PRO A 43 -36.17 -20.10 22.23
CA PRO A 43 -37.05 -19.00 22.60
C PRO A 43 -37.74 -18.40 21.37
N VAL A 44 -39.00 -18.04 21.56
CA VAL A 44 -39.82 -17.37 20.56
C VAL A 44 -39.60 -15.87 20.70
N ASN A 45 -39.31 -15.19 19.60
CA ASN A 45 -39.10 -13.74 19.60
C ASN A 45 -40.35 -12.98 19.09
N LYS A 46 -40.42 -11.69 19.40
CA LYS A 46 -41.48 -10.76 18.96
C LYS A 46 -41.76 -10.85 17.47
N MET A 47 -40.73 -11.00 16.64
CA MET A 47 -40.87 -11.10 15.18
C MET A 47 -41.59 -12.38 14.74
N THR A 48 -41.39 -13.49 15.46
CA THR A 48 -42.07 -14.77 15.21
C THR A 48 -43.55 -14.66 15.54
N ILE A 49 -43.90 -14.04 16.67
CA ILE A 49 -45.28 -13.75 17.05
C ILE A 49 -45.94 -12.78 16.07
N SER A 50 -45.27 -11.68 15.74
CA SER A 50 -45.78 -10.66 14.82
C SER A 50 -46.10 -11.25 13.44
N ARG A 51 -45.20 -12.08 12.89
CA ARG A 51 -45.43 -12.79 11.61
C ARG A 51 -46.61 -13.76 11.70
N TYR A 52 -46.73 -14.49 12.81
CA TYR A 52 -47.82 -15.42 13.04
C TYR A 52 -49.18 -14.72 13.13
N CYS A 53 -49.29 -13.66 13.93
CA CYS A 53 -50.50 -12.86 14.05
C CYS A 53 -50.88 -12.23 12.70
N THR A 54 -49.88 -11.71 11.96
CA THR A 54 -50.10 -11.13 10.62
C THR A 54 -50.64 -12.16 9.62
N SER A 55 -50.10 -13.39 9.62
CA SER A 55 -50.60 -14.45 8.73
C SER A 55 -52.01 -14.92 9.07
N HIS A 56 -52.50 -14.59 10.27
CA HIS A 56 -53.86 -14.85 10.75
C HIS A 56 -54.74 -13.59 10.76
N GLY A 57 -54.36 -12.55 9.99
CA GLY A 57 -55.17 -11.35 9.79
C GLY A 57 -55.15 -10.35 10.97
N MET A 58 -54.32 -10.58 11.98
CA MET A 58 -54.14 -9.64 13.10
C MET A 58 -52.99 -8.67 12.78
N THR A 59 -53.34 -7.48 12.32
CA THR A 59 -52.37 -6.39 12.12
C THR A 59 -51.98 -5.76 13.46
N ASP A 60 -50.70 -5.44 13.62
CA ASP A 60 -50.15 -4.90 14.87
C ASP A 60 -50.88 -3.60 15.26
N MET A 61 -51.66 -3.61 16.34
CA MET A 61 -52.46 -2.46 16.82
C MET A 61 -51.64 -1.16 16.97
N ASN A 62 -50.32 -1.26 17.15
CA ASN A 62 -49.44 -0.12 17.39
C ASN A 62 -48.53 0.22 16.19
N ARG A 63 -48.64 -0.46 15.04
CA ARG A 63 -47.68 -0.27 13.93
C ARG A 63 -47.73 1.11 13.29
N ASN A 64 -48.85 1.82 13.43
CA ASN A 64 -49.12 3.10 12.76
C ASN A 64 -49.46 4.25 13.75
N ASP A 65 -49.23 4.09 15.05
CA ASP A 65 -49.52 5.16 16.01
C ASP A 65 -48.33 6.12 16.14
N ILE A 66 -48.23 7.07 15.20
CA ILE A 66 -47.17 8.09 15.11
C ILE A 66 -47.07 8.92 16.41
N SER A 67 -48.20 9.09 17.12
CA SER A 67 -48.25 9.86 18.37
C SER A 67 -47.42 9.23 19.51
N LYS A 68 -47.29 7.89 19.53
CA LYS A 68 -46.44 7.15 20.49
C LYS A 68 -44.99 7.03 20.06
N SER A 69 -44.70 7.17 18.77
CA SER A 69 -43.32 7.15 18.25
C SER A 69 -42.51 8.38 18.67
N VAL A 70 -43.17 9.53 18.86
CA VAL A 70 -42.53 10.79 19.24
C VAL A 70 -42.22 10.83 20.75
N THR A 71 -43.04 10.17 21.58
CA THR A 71 -42.87 10.16 23.05
C THR A 71 -41.76 9.23 23.53
N ASN A 72 -41.27 8.29 22.71
CA ASN A 72 -40.20 7.34 23.03
C ASN A 72 -38.90 7.56 22.22
N PHE A 73 -38.74 8.72 21.57
CA PHE A 73 -37.51 9.01 20.83
C PHE A 73 -36.37 9.42 21.78
N ASP A 74 -35.46 8.50 22.04
CA ASP A 74 -34.24 8.76 22.81
C ASP A 74 -33.22 9.53 21.95
N ALA A 75 -33.42 10.85 21.88
CA ALA A 75 -32.54 11.77 21.16
C ALA A 75 -31.10 11.70 21.67
N LEU A 76 -30.89 11.45 22.97
CA LEU A 76 -29.57 11.33 23.57
C LEU A 76 -28.88 10.03 23.12
N GLY A 77 -29.61 8.92 23.11
CA GLY A 77 -29.12 7.63 22.60
C GLY A 77 -28.72 7.69 21.13
N GLU A 78 -29.52 8.33 20.27
CA GLU A 78 -29.18 8.53 18.87
C GLU A 78 -28.00 9.50 18.67
N ALA A 79 -27.92 10.58 19.45
CA ALA A 79 -26.79 11.49 19.44
C ALA A 79 -25.48 10.80 19.86
N CYS A 80 -25.52 9.94 20.88
CA CYS A 80 -24.40 9.11 21.29
C CYS A 80 -23.95 8.16 20.17
N LYS A 81 -24.87 7.49 19.48
CA LYS A 81 -24.53 6.62 18.32
C LYS A 81 -23.89 7.40 17.17
N VAL A 82 -24.32 8.65 16.93
CA VAL A 82 -23.69 9.52 15.92
C VAL A 82 -22.29 9.93 16.37
N ARG A 83 -22.14 10.38 17.62
CA ARG A 83 -20.84 10.73 18.21
C ARG A 83 -19.86 9.58 18.10
N ASP A 84 -20.24 8.38 18.50
CA ASP A 84 -19.35 7.21 18.50
C ASP A 84 -18.93 6.83 17.07
N ARG A 85 -19.82 6.99 16.08
CA ARG A 85 -19.48 6.82 14.66
C ARG A 85 -18.49 7.88 14.18
N LEU A 86 -18.68 9.14 14.58
CA LEU A 86 -17.75 10.22 14.24
C LEU A 86 -16.38 9.99 14.85
N VAL A 87 -16.30 9.67 16.14
CA VAL A 87 -15.04 9.35 16.83
C VAL A 87 -14.29 8.21 16.13
N LYS A 88 -14.98 7.12 15.80
CA LYS A 88 -14.36 6.01 15.06
C LYS A 88 -13.80 6.43 13.70
N ARG A 89 -14.50 7.32 12.98
CA ARG A 89 -14.03 7.84 11.69
C ARG A 89 -12.84 8.78 11.86
N THR A 90 -12.85 9.66 12.86
CA THR A 90 -11.74 10.57 13.16
C THR A 90 -10.47 9.79 13.49
N ASN A 91 -10.56 8.79 14.38
CA ASN A 91 -9.40 7.95 14.74
C ASN A 91 -8.88 7.11 13.56
N LYS A 92 -9.71 6.84 12.55
CA LYS A 92 -9.27 6.19 11.31
C LYS A 92 -8.55 7.19 10.40
N MET A 93 -9.04 8.43 10.33
CA MET A 93 -8.40 9.50 9.55
C MET A 93 -7.01 9.85 10.10
N GLU A 94 -6.86 9.86 11.43
CA GLU A 94 -5.59 10.10 12.10
C GLU A 94 -4.53 9.07 11.69
N ARG A 95 -4.89 7.78 11.66
CA ARG A 95 -3.99 6.72 11.17
C ARG A 95 -3.55 6.92 9.72
N PHE A 96 -4.47 7.32 8.84
CA PHE A 96 -4.10 7.62 7.46
C PHE A 96 -3.18 8.84 7.34
N LEU A 97 -3.33 9.84 8.21
CA LEU A 97 -2.43 10.99 8.25
C LEU A 97 -1.01 10.57 8.68
N ASP A 98 -0.90 9.66 9.63
CA ASP A 98 0.41 9.14 10.05
C ASP A 98 1.07 8.29 8.95
N GLU A 99 0.30 7.44 8.25
CA GLU A 99 0.78 6.69 7.09
C GLU A 99 1.28 7.62 5.96
N ILE A 100 0.56 8.71 5.68
CA ILE A 100 0.96 9.69 4.66
C ILE A 100 2.29 10.38 5.03
N LYS A 101 2.49 10.73 6.30
CA LYS A 101 3.74 11.34 6.77
C LYS A 101 4.93 10.39 6.59
N GLU A 102 4.75 9.11 6.92
CA GLU A 102 5.79 8.10 6.74
C GLU A 102 6.13 7.91 5.25
N ASP A 103 5.13 7.91 4.37
CA ASP A 103 5.34 7.83 2.92
C ASP A 103 6.02 9.09 2.35
N GLU A 104 5.71 10.28 2.88
CA GLU A 104 6.39 11.53 2.52
C GLU A 104 7.88 11.49 2.89
N GLU A 105 8.21 11.01 4.09
CA GLU A 105 9.60 10.82 4.54
C GLU A 105 10.35 9.87 3.60
N LYS A 106 9.76 8.71 3.27
CA LYS A 106 10.36 7.75 2.33
C LYS A 106 10.56 8.36 0.94
N LEU A 107 9.59 9.12 0.42
CA LEU A 107 9.70 9.81 -0.86
C LEU A 107 10.86 10.81 -0.87
N SER A 108 11.06 11.53 0.23
CA SER A 108 12.19 12.44 0.40
C SER A 108 13.54 11.70 0.36
N GLU A 109 13.63 10.56 1.04
CA GLU A 109 14.82 9.70 0.99
C GLU A 109 15.10 9.18 -0.43
N TYR A 110 14.08 8.69 -1.13
CA TYR A 110 14.22 8.24 -2.52
C TYR A 110 14.65 9.36 -3.46
N ALA A 111 14.14 10.58 -3.27
CA ALA A 111 14.56 11.73 -4.05
C ALA A 111 16.04 12.07 -3.82
N SER A 112 16.51 11.99 -2.57
CA SER A 112 17.92 12.18 -2.22
C SER A 112 18.83 11.12 -2.89
N ILE A 113 18.44 9.85 -2.82
CA ILE A 113 19.17 8.75 -3.46
C ILE A 113 19.21 8.94 -4.98
N ASN A 114 18.09 9.32 -5.59
CA ASN A 114 18.01 9.54 -7.03
C ASN A 114 18.92 10.70 -7.47
N ASN A 115 18.98 11.78 -6.70
CA ASN A 115 19.91 12.89 -6.95
C ASN A 115 21.38 12.46 -6.81
N ALA A 116 21.72 11.66 -5.80
CA ALA A 116 23.06 11.10 -5.65
C ALA A 116 23.42 10.21 -6.86
N TYR A 117 22.49 9.37 -7.31
CA TYR A 117 22.66 8.52 -8.49
C TYR A 117 22.90 9.32 -9.77
N LEU A 118 22.13 10.39 -10.01
CA LEU A 118 22.34 11.29 -11.15
C LEU A 118 23.72 11.97 -11.12
N ASN A 119 24.18 12.38 -9.94
CA ASN A 119 25.52 12.93 -9.78
C ASN A 119 26.61 11.89 -10.09
N CYS A 120 26.46 10.66 -9.62
CA CYS A 120 27.37 9.55 -9.96
C CYS A 120 27.40 9.27 -11.46
N LEU A 121 26.24 9.26 -12.14
CA LEU A 121 26.18 9.09 -13.59
C LEU A 121 26.93 10.19 -14.35
N ARG A 122 26.81 11.45 -13.91
CA ARG A 122 27.56 12.55 -14.51
C ARG A 122 29.06 12.36 -14.35
N GLN A 123 29.52 12.03 -13.14
CA GLN A 123 30.94 11.75 -12.88
C GLN A 123 31.46 10.57 -13.69
N LEU A 124 30.64 9.52 -13.88
CA LEU A 124 31.00 8.38 -14.71
C LEU A 124 31.19 8.78 -16.18
N ASN A 125 30.32 9.65 -16.71
CA ASN A 125 30.48 10.18 -18.07
C ASN A 125 31.77 11.01 -18.20
N ASP A 126 32.03 11.92 -17.26
CA ASP A 126 33.26 12.74 -17.26
C ASP A 126 34.53 11.86 -17.21
N LEU A 127 34.50 10.78 -16.41
CA LEU A 127 35.58 9.81 -16.34
C LEU A 127 35.74 9.06 -17.66
N ASN A 128 34.65 8.66 -18.31
CA ASN A 128 34.70 7.91 -19.57
C ASN A 128 35.26 8.77 -20.72
N GLU A 129 34.91 10.05 -20.76
CA GLU A 129 35.52 11.01 -21.69
C GLU A 129 37.03 11.16 -21.44
N SER A 130 37.42 11.28 -20.16
CA SER A 130 38.82 11.40 -19.75
C SER A 130 39.63 10.16 -20.14
N VAL A 131 39.11 8.96 -19.88
CA VAL A 131 39.73 7.68 -20.26
C VAL A 131 39.86 7.58 -21.77
N SER A 132 38.82 7.94 -22.52
CA SER A 132 38.84 7.92 -23.99
C SER A 132 39.91 8.85 -24.56
N LYS A 133 40.11 10.03 -23.94
CA LYS A 133 41.16 10.97 -24.32
C LYS A 133 42.56 10.39 -24.07
N ILE A 134 42.79 9.83 -22.88
CA ILE A 134 44.05 9.19 -22.51
C ILE A 134 44.37 8.03 -23.47
N GLN A 135 43.38 7.20 -23.82
CA GLN A 135 43.57 6.08 -24.75
C GLN A 135 44.00 6.56 -26.15
N LYS A 136 43.41 7.65 -26.66
CA LYS A 136 43.81 8.24 -27.94
C LYS A 136 45.25 8.74 -27.90
N GLU A 137 45.64 9.42 -26.82
CA GLU A 137 47.02 9.90 -26.63
C GLU A 137 48.02 8.74 -26.56
N GLN A 138 47.71 7.67 -25.82
CA GLN A 138 48.55 6.47 -25.73
C GLN A 138 48.69 5.76 -27.08
N LEU A 139 47.63 5.64 -27.87
CA LEU A 139 47.66 5.10 -29.23
C LEU A 139 48.58 5.92 -30.14
N GLY A 140 48.51 7.25 -30.07
CA GLY A 140 49.43 8.14 -30.77
C GLY A 140 50.88 7.89 -30.37
N MET A 141 51.14 7.82 -29.06
CA MET A 141 52.48 7.53 -28.52
C MET A 141 53.02 6.16 -28.94
N SER A 142 52.17 5.14 -29.02
CA SER A 142 52.56 3.80 -29.49
C SER A 142 53.02 3.83 -30.95
N LYS A 143 52.28 4.51 -31.83
CA LYS A 143 52.66 4.69 -33.24
C LYS A 143 53.98 5.44 -33.38
N VAL A 144 54.17 6.51 -32.60
CA VAL A 144 55.43 7.29 -32.59
C VAL A 144 56.60 6.40 -32.16
N ARG A 145 56.46 5.59 -31.10
CA ARG A 145 57.49 4.62 -30.69
C ARG A 145 57.80 3.60 -31.78
N GLN A 146 56.79 3.10 -32.50
CA GLN A 146 56.99 2.14 -33.58
C GLN A 146 57.82 2.74 -34.73
N VAL A 147 57.52 3.98 -35.14
CA VAL A 147 58.30 4.69 -36.17
C VAL A 147 59.73 4.93 -35.70
N LEU A 148 59.91 5.40 -34.46
CA LEU A 148 61.23 5.57 -33.84
C LEU A 148 62.03 4.26 -33.83
N GLY A 149 61.39 3.12 -33.52
CA GLY A 149 62.03 1.81 -33.57
C GLY A 149 62.54 1.45 -34.97
N VAL A 150 61.78 1.74 -36.03
CA VAL A 150 62.21 1.53 -37.43
C VAL A 150 63.39 2.44 -37.78
N VAL A 151 63.35 3.71 -37.38
CA VAL A 151 64.44 4.66 -37.60
C VAL A 151 65.71 4.21 -36.88
N LEU A 152 65.61 3.83 -35.61
CA LEU A 152 66.74 3.32 -34.82
C LEU A 152 67.32 2.03 -35.41
N THR A 153 66.47 1.11 -35.85
CA THR A 153 66.91 -0.13 -36.53
C THR A 153 67.66 0.18 -37.83
N THR A 154 67.23 1.22 -38.56
CA THR A 154 67.90 1.68 -39.78
C THR A 154 69.23 2.35 -39.47
N LEU A 155 69.28 3.21 -38.44
CA LEU A 155 70.51 3.84 -37.95
C LEU A 155 71.54 2.83 -37.44
N ASN A 156 71.11 1.70 -36.86
CA ASN A 156 72.01 0.62 -36.48
C ASN A 156 72.82 0.04 -37.65
N LYS A 157 72.33 0.17 -38.89
CA LYS A 157 73.07 -0.24 -40.10
C LYS A 157 74.18 0.75 -40.47
N TYR A 158 74.18 1.96 -39.90
CA TYR A 158 75.13 3.04 -40.18
C TYR A 158 75.70 3.63 -38.87
N PRO A 159 76.68 2.95 -38.23
CA PRO A 159 77.14 3.27 -36.88
C PRO A 159 77.75 4.67 -36.72
N SER A 160 78.46 5.16 -37.74
CA SER A 160 79.06 6.50 -37.76
C SER A 160 77.99 7.60 -37.72
N VAL A 161 76.96 7.47 -38.58
CA VAL A 161 75.83 8.41 -38.65
C VAL A 161 75.00 8.35 -37.36
N ARG A 162 74.84 7.16 -36.79
CA ARG A 162 74.15 7.00 -35.50
C ARG A 162 74.88 7.76 -34.38
N ALA A 163 76.20 7.63 -34.27
CA ALA A 163 76.97 8.31 -33.23
C ALA A 163 76.84 9.84 -33.35
N GLU A 164 76.94 10.38 -34.56
CA GLU A 164 76.79 11.82 -34.82
C GLU A 164 75.40 12.35 -34.45
N ILE A 165 74.34 11.60 -34.81
CA ILE A 165 72.96 11.94 -34.46
C ILE A 165 72.73 11.89 -32.94
N PHE A 166 73.25 10.87 -32.25
CA PHE A 166 73.13 10.76 -30.79
C PHE A 166 73.92 11.85 -30.06
N GLU A 167 75.07 12.28 -30.59
CA GLU A 167 75.85 13.38 -30.01
C GLU A 167 75.11 14.72 -30.16
N GLN A 168 74.45 14.97 -31.30
CA GLN A 168 73.59 16.14 -31.48
C GLN A 168 72.33 16.08 -30.60
N LEU A 169 71.75 14.90 -30.42
CA LEU A 169 70.57 14.69 -29.57
C LEU A 169 70.89 14.80 -28.09
N ARG A 170 72.15 14.67 -27.66
CA ARG A 170 72.56 14.64 -26.24
C ARG A 170 72.14 15.89 -25.45
N ASN A 171 71.95 17.01 -26.13
CA ASN A 171 71.49 18.27 -25.53
C ASN A 171 69.98 18.49 -25.67
N SER A 172 69.26 17.52 -26.24
CA SER A 172 67.81 17.57 -26.45
C SER A 172 67.08 16.94 -25.27
N GLU A 173 65.94 17.53 -24.90
CA GLU A 173 65.05 17.02 -23.85
C GLU A 173 64.52 15.60 -24.14
N VAL A 174 64.55 15.17 -25.41
CA VAL A 174 64.04 13.86 -25.85
C VAL A 174 65.11 12.76 -25.81
N TYR A 175 66.37 13.10 -25.51
CA TYR A 175 67.51 12.18 -25.53
C TYR A 175 67.29 10.93 -24.66
N GLU A 176 66.92 11.13 -23.40
CA GLU A 176 66.70 10.03 -22.45
C GLU A 176 65.51 9.15 -22.87
N THR A 177 64.51 9.73 -23.54
CA THR A 177 63.36 8.98 -24.05
C THR A 177 63.75 8.11 -25.24
N ILE A 178 64.58 8.64 -26.16
CA ILE A 178 65.07 7.89 -27.33
C ILE A 178 66.08 6.81 -26.91
N ARG A 179 66.89 7.07 -25.89
CA ARG A 179 67.86 6.11 -25.34
C ARG A 179 67.21 4.93 -24.63
N ALA A 180 66.03 5.12 -24.05
CA ALA A 180 65.29 4.09 -23.32
C ALA A 180 64.44 3.17 -24.20
N ILE A 181 64.29 3.47 -25.49
CA ILE A 181 63.60 2.65 -26.50
C ILE A 181 64.59 1.68 -27.14
#